data_AF-A0A1M7FSM7-F1
#
_entry.id   AF-A0A1M7FSM7-F1
#
_cell.length_a   1.000
_cell.length_b   1.000
_cell.length_c   1.000
_cell.angle_alpha   90.00
_cell.angle_beta   90.00
_cell.angle_gamma   90.00
#
_symmetry.space_group_name_H-M   'P 1'
#
loop_
_entity.id
_entity.type
_entity.pdbx_description
1 polymer ?
#
loop_
_entity_poly.entity_id
_entity_poly.type
_entity_poly.pdbx_seq_one_letter_code
_entity_poly.pdbx_strand_id
1 'polypeptide(L)'
;MNKAKLLQSILELHKAVKDGNMEKMYRCAYELNALFEREVPEPLEGYDAALMRFKMAEAMVAFYMAVGKQSQAGTLRNRITAHYQAVRKSKEYSVSQKHELKEILRRIKVIVPYQRNVAMLPLEGLEYLKPFNVSSLLSTLPLDMPKSQVVEEMTKYCYDKGGSLAPRSLQRQYKVGGKQAKHLYVIGNGLDMQLPRVDEDDEDFSYTQYFAPLDEITDAVTSCTVEMKYHFHRWINTLHYARGFRKRMLDIDKDAIFLNFNYTLFLESEYGISPEQICYIHGCRKDKFGSLVLGHHSDDQEAFERWKHKNQNRRRYRHVQKDKKGRYFRNDKLAYLAFFHKNDWTGNWRLPIRYYAVEAAEERLEKYYDSNFKNTRKIIDGHMGFFDSLGNVEKITIIGCSLGAVDMDYYKQLKSSVKDDVLWEFSYHSPEDEKRIDKFCKELDIETGCVSTFKM
;
A
#
# COMPACT_ATOMS: atom_id res chain seq x y z
N MET A 1 -16.38 -6.18 34.79
CA MET A 1 -14.94 -6.37 34.52
C MET A 1 -14.36 -7.48 35.39
N ASN A 2 -13.98 -8.61 34.79
CA ASN A 2 -13.25 -9.67 35.49
C ASN A 2 -11.72 -9.39 35.48
N LYS A 3 -11.23 -8.67 36.50
CA LYS A 3 -9.82 -8.27 36.62
C LYS A 3 -8.85 -9.44 36.63
N ALA A 4 -9.18 -10.53 37.33
CA ALA A 4 -8.31 -11.68 37.46
C ALA A 4 -8.06 -12.36 36.09
N LYS A 5 -9.12 -12.49 35.29
CA LYS A 5 -9.03 -13.06 33.94
C LYS A 5 -8.20 -12.20 33.00
N LEU A 6 -8.38 -10.87 33.04
CA LEU A 6 -7.58 -9.92 32.25
C LEU A 6 -6.10 -9.96 32.63
N LEU A 7 -5.78 -9.96 33.93
CA LEU A 7 -4.40 -10.05 34.41
C LEU A 7 -3.74 -11.37 33.99
N GLN A 8 -4.47 -12.47 34.02
CA GLN A 8 -3.97 -13.77 33.58
C GLN A 8 -3.61 -13.77 32.09
N SER A 9 -4.50 -13.26 31.22
CA SER A 9 -4.21 -13.15 29.78
C SER A 9 -3.04 -12.22 29.46
N ILE A 10 -2.86 -11.14 30.24
CA ILE A 10 -1.70 -10.24 30.13
C ILE A 10 -0.39 -10.99 30.45
N LEU A 11 -0.38 -11.78 31.53
CA LEU A 11 0.79 -12.57 31.94
C LEU A 11 1.17 -13.61 30.88
N GLU A 12 0.16 -14.25 30.27
CA GLU A 12 0.37 -15.24 29.21
C GLU A 12 1.00 -14.62 27.96
N LEU A 13 0.56 -13.43 27.55
CA LEU A 13 1.17 -12.70 26.43
C LEU A 13 2.62 -12.31 26.75
N HIS A 14 2.90 -11.77 27.94
CA HIS A 14 4.28 -11.46 28.34
C HIS A 14 5.19 -12.68 28.32
N LYS A 15 4.70 -13.83 28.81
CA LYS A 15 5.45 -15.09 28.77
C LYS A 15 5.71 -15.52 27.32
N ALA A 16 4.71 -15.46 26.45
CA ALA A 16 4.87 -15.80 25.04
C ALA A 16 5.89 -14.89 24.33
N VAL A 17 5.87 -13.59 24.62
CA VAL A 17 6.84 -12.61 24.10
C VAL A 17 8.26 -12.94 24.56
N LYS A 18 8.43 -13.28 25.85
CA LYS A 18 9.73 -13.67 26.42
C LYS A 18 10.26 -14.99 25.83
N ASP A 19 9.38 -15.95 25.59
CA ASP A 19 9.73 -17.28 25.10
C ASP A 19 10.02 -17.30 23.58
N GLY A 20 9.76 -16.21 22.85
CA GLY A 20 10.08 -16.10 21.41
C GLY A 20 9.17 -16.89 20.47
N ASN A 21 8.11 -17.55 20.97
CA ASN A 21 7.21 -18.37 20.17
C ASN A 21 6.17 -17.51 19.44
N MET A 22 6.38 -17.26 18.14
CA MET A 22 5.49 -16.41 17.33
C MET A 22 4.04 -16.87 17.30
N GLU A 23 3.76 -18.16 17.11
CA GLU A 23 2.38 -18.68 17.04
C GLU A 23 1.61 -18.41 18.35
N LYS A 24 2.27 -18.67 19.48
CA LYS A 24 1.71 -18.43 20.82
C LYS A 24 1.51 -16.94 21.10
N MET A 25 2.42 -16.07 20.65
CA MET A 25 2.28 -14.62 20.77
C MET A 25 1.01 -14.13 20.05
N TYR A 26 0.80 -14.53 18.79
CA TYR A 26 -0.38 -14.11 18.02
C TYR A 26 -1.68 -14.59 18.65
N ARG A 27 -1.73 -15.84 19.12
CA ARG A 27 -2.91 -16.39 19.81
C ARG A 27 -3.23 -15.61 21.09
N CYS A 28 -2.25 -15.44 21.97
CA CYS A 28 -2.45 -14.73 23.24
C CYS A 28 -2.81 -13.25 23.03
N ALA A 29 -2.26 -12.58 22.00
CA ALA A 29 -2.60 -11.20 21.67
C ALA A 29 -4.05 -11.06 21.19
N TYR A 30 -4.52 -11.99 20.34
CA TYR A 30 -5.91 -12.00 19.86
C TYR A 30 -6.91 -12.24 21.00
N GLU A 31 -6.64 -13.24 21.85
CA GLU A 31 -7.47 -13.56 23.01
C GLU A 31 -7.52 -12.40 24.02
N LEU A 32 -6.38 -11.76 24.28
CA LEU A 32 -6.32 -10.59 25.15
C LEU A 32 -7.15 -9.43 24.59
N ASN A 33 -7.07 -9.15 23.29
CA ASN A 33 -7.84 -8.07 22.67
C ASN A 33 -9.35 -8.33 22.74
N ALA A 34 -9.80 -9.53 22.35
CA ALA A 34 -11.21 -9.92 22.41
C ALA A 34 -11.76 -9.92 23.86
N LEU A 35 -10.95 -10.36 24.82
CA LEU A 35 -11.31 -10.31 26.24
C LEU A 35 -11.43 -8.87 26.74
N PHE A 36 -10.51 -7.99 26.32
CA PHE A 36 -10.50 -6.60 26.72
C PHE A 36 -11.73 -5.84 26.19
N GLU A 37 -12.10 -6.04 24.92
CA GLU A 37 -13.30 -5.45 24.32
C GLU A 37 -14.59 -5.89 25.02
N ARG A 38 -14.66 -7.13 25.52
CA ARG A 38 -15.83 -7.62 26.27
C ARG A 38 -15.89 -7.10 27.69
N GLU A 39 -14.75 -7.01 28.38
CA GLU A 39 -14.70 -6.78 29.84
C GLU A 39 -14.47 -5.32 30.24
N VAL A 40 -13.97 -4.48 29.32
CA VAL A 40 -13.62 -3.07 29.54
C VAL A 40 -14.22 -2.18 28.43
N PRO A 41 -15.53 -1.91 28.47
CA PRO A 41 -16.19 -1.06 27.48
C PRO A 41 -15.76 0.40 27.59
N GLU A 42 -15.89 1.17 26.50
CA GLU A 42 -15.71 2.62 26.50
C GLU A 42 -17.03 3.33 26.81
N PRO A 43 -17.04 4.42 27.62
CA PRO A 43 -15.89 5.10 28.22
C PRO A 43 -15.32 4.39 29.46
N LEU A 44 -14.03 4.61 29.73
CA LEU A 44 -13.34 4.03 30.89
C LEU A 44 -13.77 4.75 32.17
N GLU A 45 -14.69 4.14 32.90
CA GLU A 45 -15.16 4.67 34.19
C GLU A 45 -14.29 4.16 35.34
N GLY A 46 -13.64 5.09 36.03
CA GLY A 46 -12.86 4.82 37.25
C GLY A 46 -11.45 4.24 37.02
N TYR A 47 -10.70 4.24 38.12
CA TYR A 47 -9.26 3.88 38.13
C TYR A 47 -8.99 2.44 37.67
N ASP A 48 -9.87 1.50 38.00
CA ASP A 48 -9.67 0.09 37.70
C ASP A 48 -9.70 -0.21 36.19
N ALA A 49 -10.60 0.43 35.45
CA ALA A 49 -10.67 0.33 34.00
C ALA A 49 -9.43 0.98 33.35
N ALA A 50 -9.02 2.14 33.85
CA ALA A 50 -7.79 2.81 33.41
C ALA A 50 -6.54 1.94 33.65
N LEU A 51 -6.42 1.31 34.82
CA LEU A 51 -5.31 0.43 35.17
C LEU A 51 -5.22 -0.78 34.24
N MET A 52 -6.35 -1.44 33.97
CA MET A 52 -6.37 -2.57 33.04
C MET A 52 -5.99 -2.15 31.63
N ARG A 53 -6.42 -0.97 31.16
CA ARG A 53 -6.04 -0.46 29.84
C ARG A 53 -4.54 -0.18 29.72
N PHE A 54 -3.92 0.39 30.75
CA PHE A 54 -2.49 0.68 30.73
C PHE A 54 -1.66 -0.61 30.75
N LYS A 55 -2.05 -1.61 31.55
CA LYS A 55 -1.37 -2.91 31.59
C LYS A 55 -1.55 -3.71 30.29
N MET A 56 -2.74 -3.68 29.69
CA MET A 56 -2.99 -4.28 28.38
C MET A 56 -2.10 -3.64 27.31
N ALA A 57 -2.02 -2.32 27.29
CA ALA A 57 -1.22 -1.61 26.31
C ALA A 57 0.28 -1.88 26.46
N GLU A 58 0.79 -2.02 27.70
CA GLU A 58 2.16 -2.42 27.96
C GLU A 58 2.50 -3.79 27.33
N ALA A 59 1.62 -4.78 27.50
CA ALA A 59 1.80 -6.11 26.94
C ALA A 59 1.69 -6.13 25.41
N MET A 60 0.70 -5.44 24.85
CA MET A 60 0.48 -5.35 23.41
C MET A 60 1.60 -4.61 22.70
N VAL A 61 2.14 -3.56 23.32
CA VAL A 61 3.29 -2.82 22.81
C VAL A 61 4.53 -3.72 22.76
N ALA A 62 4.81 -4.49 23.81
CA ALA A 62 5.91 -5.45 23.81
C ALA A 62 5.74 -6.52 22.72
N PHE A 63 4.53 -7.03 22.54
CA PHE A 63 4.19 -7.95 21.45
C PHE A 63 4.46 -7.33 20.08
N TYR A 64 3.94 -6.13 19.80
CA TYR A 64 4.14 -5.45 18.52
C TYR A 64 5.61 -5.22 18.21
N MET A 65 6.41 -4.85 19.20
CA MET A 65 7.86 -4.72 19.02
C MET A 65 8.53 -6.07 18.70
N ALA A 66 8.12 -7.15 19.37
CA ALA A 66 8.67 -8.49 19.15
C ALA A 66 8.35 -9.06 17.76
N VAL A 67 7.20 -8.70 17.17
CA VAL A 67 6.80 -9.12 15.81
C VAL A 67 7.16 -8.09 14.72
N GLY A 68 8.00 -7.09 15.02
CA GLY A 68 8.48 -6.11 14.05
C GLY A 68 7.45 -5.03 13.64
N LYS A 69 6.34 -4.89 14.37
CA LYS A 69 5.25 -3.91 14.11
C LYS A 69 5.44 -2.61 14.90
N GLN A 70 6.57 -1.93 14.70
CA GLN A 70 6.94 -0.71 15.42
C GLN A 70 5.89 0.41 15.36
N SER A 71 5.21 0.58 14.21
CA SER A 71 4.17 1.61 14.02
C SER A 71 2.95 1.37 14.92
N GLN A 72 2.43 0.13 14.97
CA GLN A 72 1.31 -0.23 15.84
C GLN A 72 1.65 -0.03 17.32
N ALA A 73 2.89 -0.33 17.70
CA ALA A 73 3.40 -0.07 19.04
C ALA A 73 3.45 1.45 19.35
N GLY A 74 3.84 2.27 18.37
CA GLY A 74 3.84 3.74 18.45
C GLY A 74 2.45 4.34 18.60
N THR A 75 1.49 3.90 17.79
CA THR A 75 0.09 4.33 17.86
C THR A 75 -0.54 4.02 19.21
N LEU A 76 -0.34 2.79 19.71
CA LEU A 76 -0.87 2.38 21.00
C LEU A 76 -0.24 3.18 22.16
N ARG A 77 1.08 3.43 22.13
CA ARG A 77 1.76 4.33 23.07
C ARG A 77 1.17 5.74 23.03
N ASN A 78 0.92 6.30 21.85
CA ASN A 78 0.38 7.66 21.70
C ASN A 78 -1.05 7.75 22.28
N ARG A 79 -1.91 6.76 22.01
CA ARG A 79 -3.27 6.68 22.60
C ARG A 79 -3.24 6.61 24.12
N ILE A 80 -2.35 5.80 24.70
CA ILE A 80 -2.20 5.71 26.16
C ILE A 80 -1.62 6.99 26.75
N THR A 81 -0.73 7.67 26.02
CA THR A 81 -0.22 8.99 26.43
C THR A 81 -1.34 10.01 26.51
N ALA A 82 -2.25 10.06 25.52
CA ALA A 82 -3.42 10.94 25.53
C ALA A 82 -4.39 10.60 26.67
N HIS A 83 -4.68 9.31 26.90
CA HIS A 83 -5.48 8.90 28.06
C HIS A 83 -4.86 9.34 29.39
N TYR A 84 -3.54 9.21 29.55
CA TYR A 84 -2.85 9.68 30.75
C TYR A 84 -2.96 11.20 30.94
N GLN A 85 -2.93 11.99 29.86
CA GLN A 85 -3.12 13.45 29.96
C GLN A 85 -4.51 13.81 30.47
N ALA A 86 -5.55 13.09 30.06
CA ALA A 86 -6.91 13.25 30.58
C ALA A 86 -6.98 12.85 32.07
N VAL A 87 -6.43 11.68 32.44
CA VAL A 87 -6.38 11.21 33.84
C VAL A 87 -5.62 12.19 34.74
N ARG A 88 -4.50 12.74 34.27
CA ARG A 88 -3.68 13.70 35.03
C ARG A 88 -4.50 14.93 35.45
N LYS A 89 -5.37 15.43 34.57
CA LYS A 89 -6.21 16.62 34.77
C LYS A 89 -7.50 16.34 35.55
N SER A 90 -7.95 15.08 35.64
CA SER A 90 -9.18 14.70 36.37
C SER A 90 -9.02 14.80 37.89
N LYS A 91 -10.10 15.19 38.58
CA LYS A 91 -10.21 15.23 40.05
C LYS A 91 -10.60 13.86 40.65
N GLU A 92 -11.05 12.92 39.81
CA GLU A 92 -11.54 11.59 40.25
C GLU A 92 -10.41 10.62 40.62
N TYR A 93 -9.17 10.96 40.30
CA TYR A 93 -8.00 10.11 40.53
C TYR A 93 -7.13 10.69 41.65
N SER A 94 -6.79 9.84 42.62
CA SER A 94 -5.83 10.18 43.68
C SER A 94 -4.41 10.36 43.13
N VAL A 95 -3.56 11.02 43.91
CA VAL A 95 -2.14 11.23 43.57
C VAL A 95 -1.41 9.90 43.36
N SER A 96 -1.68 8.90 44.21
CA SER A 96 -1.08 7.56 44.11
C SER A 96 -1.50 6.85 42.83
N GLN A 97 -2.78 6.90 42.47
CA GLN A 97 -3.31 6.29 41.24
C GLN A 97 -2.72 6.93 39.98
N LYS A 98 -2.57 8.26 39.97
CA LYS A 98 -1.91 8.97 38.87
C LYS A 98 -0.44 8.57 38.73
N HIS A 99 0.27 8.43 39.86
CA HIS A 99 1.67 8.01 39.86
C HIS A 99 1.85 6.61 39.28
N GLU A 100 1.00 5.65 39.65
CA GLU A 100 1.09 4.28 39.15
C GLU A 100 0.87 4.18 37.63
N LEU A 101 -0.14 4.88 37.10
CA LEU A 101 -0.39 4.92 35.65
C LEU A 101 0.75 5.61 34.90
N LYS A 102 1.41 6.60 35.52
CA LYS A 102 2.59 7.28 34.97
C LYS A 102 3.76 6.33 34.83
N GLU A 103 4.00 5.46 35.81
CA GLU A 103 5.09 4.49 35.77
C GLU A 103 4.86 3.42 34.69
N ILE A 104 3.64 2.94 34.51
CA ILE A 104 3.30 2.05 33.39
C ILE A 104 3.57 2.76 32.05
N LEU A 105 3.09 4.01 31.90
CA LEU A 105 3.36 4.79 30.69
C LEU A 105 4.87 5.01 30.47
N ARG A 106 5.66 5.18 31.52
CA ARG A 106 7.12 5.32 31.43
C ARG A 106 7.75 4.06 30.84
N ARG A 107 7.33 2.87 31.28
CA ARG A 107 7.79 1.59 30.73
C ARG A 107 7.37 1.40 29.28
N ILE A 108 6.13 1.75 28.92
CA ILE A 108 5.66 1.73 27.52
C ILE A 108 6.53 2.62 26.63
N LYS A 109 6.90 3.82 27.10
CA LYS A 109 7.77 4.75 26.36
C LYS A 109 9.21 4.26 26.21
N VAL A 110 9.68 3.40 27.11
CA VAL A 110 10.99 2.73 26.99
C VAL A 110 10.92 1.60 25.96
N ILE A 111 9.82 0.84 25.92
CA ILE A 111 9.62 -0.24 24.93
C ILE A 111 9.47 0.32 23.52
N VAL A 112 8.75 1.45 23.37
CA VAL A 112 8.56 2.14 22.08
C VAL A 112 9.02 3.57 22.21
N PRO A 113 10.31 3.85 21.92
CA PRO A 113 10.79 5.21 21.90
C PRO A 113 9.95 6.08 20.95
N TYR A 114 9.70 7.32 21.35
CA TYR A 114 8.84 8.27 20.66
C TYR A 114 9.25 8.47 19.20
N GLN A 115 8.50 7.86 18.29
CA GLN A 115 8.42 8.22 16.88
C GLN A 115 7.07 8.90 16.68
N ARG A 116 7.17 10.13 16.23
CA ARG A 116 6.17 11.20 16.20
C ARG A 116 5.19 10.83 15.03
N ASN A 117 3.89 10.54 15.26
CA ASN A 117 2.89 10.22 14.20
C ASN A 117 1.33 10.26 14.61
N VAL A 118 0.34 11.01 13.97
CA VAL A 118 -1.15 11.32 14.13
C VAL A 118 -1.79 12.46 13.17
N ALA A 119 -2.99 12.33 12.49
CA ALA A 119 -3.62 13.10 11.31
C ALA A 119 -4.99 13.69 11.63
N MET A 120 -5.45 14.65 10.78
CA MET A 120 -6.85 14.77 10.37
C MET A 120 -7.08 15.19 8.89
N LEU A 121 -8.23 14.80 8.31
CA LEU A 121 -8.80 15.20 6.99
C LEU A 121 -9.09 16.73 6.86
N PRO A 122 -9.19 17.31 5.63
CA PRO A 122 -9.30 18.75 5.40
C PRO A 122 -10.72 19.34 5.58
N LEU A 123 -10.76 20.56 6.13
CA LEU A 123 -11.93 21.37 6.53
C LEU A 123 -12.97 21.70 5.43
N GLU A 124 -12.61 21.71 4.15
CA GLU A 124 -13.47 22.19 3.06
C GLU A 124 -14.60 21.20 2.67
N GLY A 125 -14.36 19.89 2.81
CA GLY A 125 -15.40 18.87 2.61
C GLY A 125 -16.45 18.86 3.72
N LEU A 126 -16.07 19.31 4.93
CA LEU A 126 -16.97 19.41 6.08
C LEU A 126 -17.96 20.57 5.94
N GLU A 127 -17.60 21.67 5.26
CA GLU A 127 -18.52 22.79 5.03
C GLU A 127 -19.67 22.45 4.08
N TYR A 128 -19.43 21.64 3.05
CA TYR A 128 -20.47 21.20 2.10
C TYR A 128 -21.47 20.21 2.73
N LEU A 129 -21.02 19.42 3.71
CA LEU A 129 -21.82 18.38 4.37
C LEU A 129 -22.53 18.88 5.64
N LYS A 130 -22.10 20.03 6.20
CA LYS A 130 -22.72 20.68 7.37
C LYS A 130 -24.25 20.84 7.27
N PRO A 131 -24.85 21.28 6.13
CA PRO A 131 -26.30 21.48 6.03
C PRO A 131 -27.12 20.19 6.09
N PHE A 132 -26.52 19.04 5.74
CA PHE A 132 -27.21 17.77 5.67
C PHE A 132 -27.12 16.97 6.99
N ASN A 133 -26.35 17.44 7.98
CA ASN A 133 -26.11 16.78 9.27
C ASN A 133 -25.74 15.28 9.11
N VAL A 134 -24.74 15.02 8.26
CA VAL A 134 -24.33 13.65 7.90
C VAL A 134 -23.71 12.90 9.09
N SER A 135 -23.26 13.60 10.13
CA SER A 135 -22.80 13.00 11.38
C SER A 135 -23.87 12.13 12.05
N SER A 136 -25.15 12.48 11.90
CA SER A 136 -26.27 11.69 12.41
C SER A 136 -26.52 10.41 11.61
N LEU A 137 -26.18 10.38 10.33
CA LEU A 137 -26.22 9.16 9.51
C LEU A 137 -25.02 8.27 9.85
N LEU A 138 -23.82 8.85 9.93
CA LEU A 138 -22.59 8.11 10.21
C LEU A 138 -22.63 7.38 11.56
N SER A 139 -23.31 7.93 12.56
CA SER A 139 -23.54 7.26 13.85
C SER A 139 -24.51 6.07 13.80
N THR A 140 -25.24 5.90 12.68
CA THR A 140 -26.19 4.80 12.47
C THR A 140 -25.67 3.72 11.52
N LEU A 141 -24.54 3.98 10.86
CA LEU A 141 -23.91 3.02 9.94
C LEU A 141 -23.02 2.03 10.72
N PRO A 142 -22.98 0.74 10.32
CA PRO A 142 -22.06 -0.25 10.88
C PRO A 142 -20.59 0.18 10.72
N LEU A 143 -19.78 0.01 11.78
CA LEU A 143 -18.36 0.38 11.80
C LEU A 143 -17.49 -0.47 10.86
N ASP A 144 -17.97 -1.65 10.49
CA ASP A 144 -17.35 -2.59 9.54
C ASP A 144 -17.82 -2.39 8.09
N MET A 145 -18.70 -1.40 7.84
CA MET A 145 -19.23 -1.12 6.51
C MET A 145 -18.10 -0.68 5.56
N PRO A 146 -17.96 -1.30 4.38
CA PRO A 146 -16.96 -0.90 3.39
C PRO A 146 -17.11 0.56 2.99
N LYS A 147 -15.98 1.27 2.87
CA LYS A 147 -15.95 2.72 2.56
C LYS A 147 -16.77 3.11 1.32
N SER A 148 -16.84 2.25 0.31
CA SER A 148 -17.67 2.48 -0.88
C SER A 148 -19.17 2.52 -0.59
N GLN A 149 -19.64 1.68 0.33
CA GLN A 149 -21.05 1.62 0.74
C GLN A 149 -21.39 2.78 1.69
N VAL A 150 -20.48 3.16 2.57
CA VAL A 150 -20.63 4.37 3.42
C VAL A 150 -20.83 5.61 2.54
N VAL A 151 -20.06 5.74 1.45
CA VAL A 151 -20.18 6.86 0.50
C VAL A 151 -21.50 6.81 -0.28
N GLU A 152 -21.98 5.62 -0.64
CA GLU A 152 -23.25 5.42 -1.33
C GLU A 152 -24.46 5.79 -0.43
N GLU A 153 -24.45 5.37 0.83
CA GLU A 153 -25.47 5.71 1.83
C GLU A 153 -25.46 7.20 2.18
N MET A 154 -24.28 7.81 2.34
CA MET A 154 -24.14 9.27 2.51
C MET A 154 -24.68 10.04 1.30
N THR A 155 -24.44 9.54 0.09
CA THR A 155 -24.91 10.18 -1.15
C THR A 155 -26.43 10.15 -1.21
N LYS A 156 -27.04 9.00 -0.92
CA LYS A 156 -28.49 8.80 -0.89
C LYS A 156 -29.17 9.66 0.19
N TYR A 157 -28.61 9.69 1.39
CA TYR A 157 -29.10 10.53 2.50
C TYR A 157 -29.06 12.03 2.18
N CYS A 158 -28.02 12.50 1.48
CA CYS A 158 -27.94 13.88 1.02
C CYS A 158 -28.97 14.19 -0.08
N TYR A 159 -29.26 13.25 -0.99
CA TYR A 159 -30.30 13.38 -2.02
C TYR A 159 -31.71 13.47 -1.42
N ASP A 160 -32.04 12.60 -0.46
CA ASP A 160 -33.34 12.59 0.22
C ASP A 160 -33.60 13.88 1.02
N LYS A 161 -32.53 14.61 1.38
CA LYS A 161 -32.55 15.92 2.04
C LYS A 161 -32.51 17.10 1.06
N GLY A 162 -32.74 16.86 -0.22
CA GLY A 162 -32.80 17.90 -1.26
C GLY A 162 -31.44 18.30 -1.84
N GLY A 163 -30.38 17.57 -1.54
CA GLY A 163 -29.08 17.72 -2.19
C GLY A 163 -29.16 17.37 -3.67
N SER A 164 -28.41 18.07 -4.52
CA SER A 164 -28.29 17.76 -5.94
C SER A 164 -26.82 17.67 -6.34
N LEU A 165 -26.51 16.82 -7.31
CA LEU A 165 -25.22 16.86 -7.99
C LEU A 165 -25.15 18.11 -8.88
N ALA A 166 -23.97 18.69 -8.99
CA ALA A 166 -23.74 19.85 -9.86
C ALA A 166 -24.23 19.60 -11.31
N PRO A 167 -24.81 20.62 -11.99
CA PRO A 167 -25.41 20.48 -13.32
C PRO A 167 -24.50 19.81 -14.35
N ARG A 168 -25.05 18.96 -15.23
CA ARG A 168 -24.32 18.26 -16.30
C ARG A 168 -23.51 19.19 -17.21
N SER A 169 -23.93 20.45 -17.38
CA SER A 169 -23.22 21.47 -18.16
C SER A 169 -21.88 21.90 -17.56
N LEU A 170 -21.69 21.68 -16.25
CA LEU A 170 -20.41 21.91 -15.54
C LEU A 170 -19.57 20.63 -15.44
N GLN A 171 -20.10 19.48 -15.84
CA GLN A 171 -19.36 18.21 -15.91
C GLN A 171 -18.60 18.14 -17.25
N ARG A 172 -17.36 18.64 -17.30
CA ARG A 172 -16.50 18.44 -18.49
C ARG A 172 -16.26 16.95 -18.70
N GLN A 173 -16.62 16.44 -19.87
CA GLN A 173 -16.37 15.06 -20.26
C GLN A 173 -14.94 14.91 -20.79
N TYR A 174 -14.06 14.38 -19.97
CA TYR A 174 -12.69 14.10 -20.36
C TYR A 174 -12.63 12.75 -21.09
N LYS A 175 -11.98 12.71 -22.25
CA LYS A 175 -11.71 11.49 -23.02
C LYS A 175 -10.21 11.21 -23.00
N VAL A 176 -9.82 9.96 -22.78
CA VAL A 176 -8.43 9.48 -22.87
C VAL A 176 -8.39 8.41 -23.95
N GLY A 177 -7.57 8.62 -24.99
CA GLY A 177 -7.49 7.68 -26.13
C GLY A 177 -8.82 7.45 -26.85
N GLY A 178 -9.68 8.48 -26.97
CA GLY A 178 -10.97 8.39 -27.65
C GLY A 178 -12.11 7.78 -26.83
N LYS A 179 -11.85 7.20 -25.65
CA LYS A 179 -12.86 6.64 -24.74
C LYS A 179 -13.17 7.60 -23.59
N GLN A 180 -14.41 7.56 -23.10
CA GLN A 180 -14.87 8.39 -21.99
C GLN A 180 -14.15 7.97 -20.70
N ALA A 181 -13.52 8.92 -20.01
CA ALA A 181 -12.84 8.64 -18.74
C ALA A 181 -13.88 8.28 -17.68
N LYS A 182 -13.81 7.05 -17.17
CA LYS A 182 -14.74 6.52 -16.15
C LYS A 182 -14.27 6.77 -14.72
N HIS A 183 -12.98 7.08 -14.53
CA HIS A 183 -12.36 7.32 -13.24
C HIS A 183 -11.46 8.55 -13.30
N LEU A 184 -11.58 9.43 -12.30
CA LEU A 184 -10.71 10.58 -12.07
C LEU A 184 -9.85 10.31 -10.85
N TYR A 185 -8.55 10.06 -11.06
CA TYR A 185 -7.58 10.05 -9.98
C TYR A 185 -7.10 11.48 -9.74
N VAL A 186 -7.51 12.07 -8.62
CA VAL A 186 -6.93 13.34 -8.14
C VAL A 186 -5.74 12.99 -7.26
N ILE A 187 -4.57 12.79 -7.87
CA ILE A 187 -3.31 12.72 -7.13
C ILE A 187 -2.76 14.14 -7.08
N GLY A 188 -3.05 14.85 -5.99
CA GLY A 188 -2.56 16.22 -5.81
C GLY A 188 -3.18 16.92 -4.60
N ASN A 189 -2.32 17.23 -3.63
CA ASN A 189 -2.54 18.09 -2.46
C ASN A 189 -3.22 17.48 -1.21
N GLY A 190 -3.53 16.19 -1.13
CA GLY A 190 -4.15 15.59 0.08
C GLY A 190 -3.34 15.85 1.36
N LEU A 191 -2.06 15.46 1.36
CA LEU A 191 -1.11 15.76 2.45
C LEU A 191 -0.95 17.28 2.67
N ASP A 192 -0.84 18.07 1.60
CA ASP A 192 -0.63 19.53 1.66
C ASP A 192 -1.79 20.25 2.34
N MET A 193 -3.01 19.75 2.15
CA MET A 193 -4.24 20.33 2.71
C MET A 193 -4.49 19.93 4.16
N GLN A 194 -3.97 18.78 4.59
CA GLN A 194 -4.13 18.27 5.95
C GLN A 194 -3.03 18.74 6.92
N LEU A 195 -1.83 19.07 6.42
CA LEU A 195 -0.74 19.56 7.26
C LEU A 195 -1.04 20.93 7.91
N PRO A 196 -0.59 21.15 9.16
CA PRO A 196 -0.74 22.41 9.88
C PRO A 196 -0.30 23.64 9.07
N ARG A 197 -1.04 24.74 9.25
CA ARG A 197 -0.76 26.06 8.65
C ARG A 197 -0.19 27.07 9.65
N VAL A 198 0.14 26.59 10.84
CA VAL A 198 0.71 27.34 11.96
C VAL A 198 2.06 26.74 12.33
N ASP A 199 2.91 27.55 12.96
CA ASP A 199 4.24 27.13 13.41
C ASP A 199 4.13 26.12 14.57
N GLU A 200 5.18 25.35 14.84
CA GLU A 200 5.12 24.32 15.89
C GLU A 200 5.09 24.89 17.32
N ASP A 201 5.54 26.15 17.48
CA ASP A 201 5.47 26.89 18.74
C ASP A 201 4.10 27.58 18.98
N ASP A 202 3.17 27.47 18.03
CA ASP A 202 1.83 28.07 18.12
C ASP A 202 0.91 27.24 19.04
N GLU A 203 0.08 27.89 19.86
CA GLU A 203 -0.84 27.20 20.79
C GLU A 203 -1.92 26.38 20.05
N ASP A 204 -2.25 26.77 18.82
CA ASP A 204 -3.20 26.05 17.95
C ASP A 204 -2.53 24.86 17.22
N PHE A 205 -1.21 24.68 17.35
CA PHE A 205 -0.48 23.58 16.73
C PHE A 205 -0.78 22.25 17.40
N SER A 206 -1.02 21.21 16.58
CA SER A 206 -1.18 19.86 17.05
C SER A 206 -0.33 18.87 16.29
N TYR A 207 0.49 18.10 17.01
CA TYR A 207 1.13 16.91 16.44
C TYR A 207 0.08 15.89 15.94
N THR A 208 -1.17 15.97 16.42
CA THR A 208 -2.34 15.25 15.90
C THR A 208 -2.74 15.63 14.49
N GLN A 209 -2.40 16.82 14.03
CA GLN A 209 -2.74 17.26 12.67
C GLN A 209 -1.56 17.08 11.72
N TYR A 210 -0.34 17.09 12.24
CA TYR A 210 0.89 17.00 11.43
C TYR A 210 1.12 15.62 10.81
N PHE A 211 0.76 14.55 11.50
CA PHE A 211 1.44 13.29 11.28
C PHE A 211 0.64 12.11 10.69
N ALA A 212 -0.65 11.98 10.87
CA ALA A 212 -1.42 10.88 10.29
C ALA A 212 -1.87 11.23 8.90
N PRO A 213 -1.72 12.44 8.30
CA PRO A 213 -1.68 12.42 6.86
C PRO A 213 -0.43 11.62 6.41
N LEU A 214 0.63 11.53 7.23
CA LEU A 214 1.79 10.63 7.01
C LEU A 214 1.50 9.17 7.41
N ASP A 215 0.72 8.91 8.45
CA ASP A 215 0.26 7.55 8.75
C ASP A 215 -0.78 7.05 7.75
N GLU A 216 -1.65 7.90 7.21
CA GLU A 216 -2.55 7.55 6.11
C GLU A 216 -1.75 7.12 4.87
N ILE A 217 -0.61 7.79 4.60
CA ILE A 217 0.35 7.34 3.58
C ILE A 217 0.91 5.96 3.96
N THR A 218 1.29 5.77 5.21
CA THR A 218 1.84 4.49 5.70
C THR A 218 0.83 3.34 5.60
N ASP A 219 -0.44 3.60 5.93
CA ASP A 219 -1.53 2.64 5.86
C ASP A 219 -1.86 2.31 4.41
N ALA A 220 -1.92 3.31 3.53
CA ALA A 220 -2.10 3.11 2.10
C ALA A 220 -0.94 2.29 1.50
N VAL A 221 0.30 2.62 1.87
CA VAL A 221 1.50 1.87 1.48
C VAL A 221 1.43 0.43 1.98
N THR A 222 1.03 0.21 3.23
CA THR A 222 0.92 -1.13 3.85
C THR A 222 -0.15 -1.97 3.16
N SER A 223 -1.30 -1.38 2.86
CA SER A 223 -2.38 -2.04 2.13
C SER A 223 -1.92 -2.44 0.71
N CYS A 224 -1.26 -1.53 0.00
CA CYS A 224 -0.79 -1.78 -1.35
C CYS A 224 0.48 -2.68 -1.42
N THR A 225 1.23 -2.86 -0.34
CA THR A 225 2.44 -3.74 -0.30
C THR A 225 2.13 -5.12 0.26
N VAL A 226 1.58 -5.18 1.46
CA VAL A 226 1.41 -6.42 2.22
C VAL A 226 0.05 -7.02 1.97
N GLU A 227 -1.02 -6.23 2.08
CA GLU A 227 -2.38 -6.76 1.91
C GLU A 227 -2.65 -7.14 0.45
N MET A 228 -2.13 -6.37 -0.51
CA MET A 228 -2.26 -6.72 -1.94
C MET A 228 -1.58 -8.06 -2.25
N LYS A 229 -0.33 -8.28 -1.80
CA LYS A 229 0.35 -9.58 -1.94
C LYS A 229 -0.43 -10.68 -1.23
N TYR A 230 -1.03 -10.38 -0.08
CA TYR A 230 -1.88 -11.29 0.67
C TYR A 230 -3.12 -11.74 -0.08
N HIS A 231 -3.92 -10.78 -0.52
CA HIS A 231 -5.13 -11.02 -1.27
C HIS A 231 -4.85 -11.67 -2.62
N PHE A 232 -3.75 -11.30 -3.28
CA PHE A 232 -3.33 -11.92 -4.54
C PHE A 232 -3.00 -13.40 -4.38
N HIS A 233 -2.17 -13.76 -3.41
CA HIS A 233 -1.81 -15.16 -3.14
C HIS A 233 -3.06 -15.98 -2.76
N ARG A 234 -3.97 -15.42 -1.97
CA ARG A 234 -5.26 -16.06 -1.66
C ARG A 234 -6.13 -16.23 -2.90
N TRP A 235 -6.25 -15.18 -3.73
CA TRP A 235 -7.07 -15.21 -4.94
C TRP A 235 -6.57 -16.25 -5.94
N ILE A 236 -5.26 -16.33 -6.20
CA ILE A 236 -4.69 -17.39 -7.06
C ILE A 236 -5.08 -18.77 -6.54
N ASN A 237 -5.12 -18.94 -5.22
CA ASN A 237 -5.48 -20.21 -4.63
C ASN A 237 -6.96 -20.60 -4.81
N THR A 238 -7.82 -19.65 -5.18
CA THR A 238 -9.25 -19.87 -5.47
C THR A 238 -9.54 -20.12 -6.96
N LEU A 239 -8.54 -20.01 -7.84
CA LEU A 239 -8.77 -20.16 -9.28
C LEU A 239 -9.17 -21.61 -9.62
N HIS A 240 -10.28 -21.74 -10.34
CA HIS A 240 -10.79 -22.99 -10.87
C HIS A 240 -10.96 -22.90 -12.39
N TYR A 241 -10.75 -24.02 -13.08
CA TYR A 241 -10.89 -24.08 -14.53
C TYR A 241 -12.36 -23.96 -14.95
N ALA A 242 -12.60 -23.28 -16.06
CA ALA A 242 -13.92 -23.21 -16.67
C ALA A 242 -14.41 -24.61 -17.08
N ARG A 243 -15.72 -24.85 -16.97
CA ARG A 243 -16.33 -26.12 -17.40
C ARG A 243 -15.96 -26.42 -18.87
N GLY A 244 -15.54 -27.65 -19.13
CA GLY A 244 -15.18 -28.11 -20.48
C GLY A 244 -13.80 -27.67 -21.00
N PHE A 245 -12.92 -27.14 -20.14
CA PHE A 245 -11.57 -26.72 -20.56
C PHE A 245 -10.75 -27.83 -21.25
N ARG A 246 -10.95 -29.09 -20.89
CA ARG A 246 -10.26 -30.25 -21.50
C ARG A 246 -10.40 -30.33 -23.02
N LYS A 247 -11.53 -29.87 -23.57
CA LYS A 247 -11.76 -29.84 -25.03
C LYS A 247 -10.96 -28.74 -25.76
N ARG A 248 -10.41 -27.78 -25.00
CA ARG A 248 -9.62 -26.65 -25.50
C ARG A 248 -8.15 -26.77 -25.08
N MET A 249 -7.75 -27.91 -24.54
CA MET A 249 -6.33 -28.15 -24.25
C MET A 249 -5.58 -28.26 -25.56
N LEU A 250 -4.47 -27.53 -25.64
CA LEU A 250 -3.54 -27.62 -26.74
C LEU A 250 -2.75 -28.92 -26.62
N ASP A 251 -2.37 -29.49 -27.76
CA ASP A 251 -1.34 -30.53 -27.79
C ASP A 251 0.02 -29.86 -27.64
N ILE A 252 0.76 -30.20 -26.59
CA ILE A 252 2.06 -29.60 -26.28
C ILE A 252 3.10 -30.70 -26.15
N ASP A 253 4.33 -30.38 -26.54
CA ASP A 253 5.47 -31.27 -26.34
C ASP A 253 5.75 -31.44 -24.84
N LYS A 254 5.66 -32.67 -24.35
CA LYS A 254 5.86 -32.99 -22.93
C LYS A 254 7.32 -33.08 -22.52
N ASP A 255 8.23 -33.22 -23.49
CA ASP A 255 9.67 -33.28 -23.25
C ASP A 255 10.33 -31.89 -23.31
N ALA A 256 9.54 -30.85 -23.64
CA ALA A 256 9.99 -29.47 -23.66
C ALA A 256 10.32 -28.92 -22.26
N ILE A 257 11.01 -27.78 -22.24
CA ILE A 257 11.22 -26.94 -21.07
C ILE A 257 10.28 -25.73 -21.11
N PHE A 258 9.78 -25.32 -19.95
CA PHE A 258 8.69 -24.36 -19.83
C PHE A 258 9.11 -23.13 -19.01
N LEU A 259 9.10 -21.96 -19.65
CA LEU A 259 9.15 -20.68 -18.94
C LEU A 259 7.72 -20.21 -18.65
N ASN A 260 7.30 -20.28 -17.39
CA ASN A 260 5.92 -20.01 -16.98
C ASN A 260 5.78 -18.65 -16.29
N PHE A 261 5.09 -17.72 -16.95
CA PHE A 261 4.75 -16.40 -16.42
C PHE A 261 3.52 -16.41 -15.49
N ASN A 262 2.80 -17.53 -15.47
CA ASN A 262 1.59 -17.73 -14.69
C ASN A 262 1.89 -18.38 -13.35
N TYR A 263 1.02 -18.18 -12.37
CA TYR A 263 1.25 -18.61 -10.99
C TYR A 263 0.64 -19.99 -10.66
N THR A 264 -0.07 -20.60 -11.62
CA THR A 264 -0.88 -21.80 -11.41
C THR A 264 -0.11 -23.08 -11.72
N LEU A 265 -0.65 -24.21 -11.24
CA LEU A 265 -0.08 -25.54 -11.44
C LEU A 265 -0.59 -26.20 -12.74
N PHE A 266 -1.05 -25.43 -13.72
CA PHE A 266 -1.79 -25.99 -14.87
C PHE A 266 -0.95 -26.98 -15.70
N LEU A 267 0.34 -26.67 -15.89
CA LEU A 267 1.29 -27.56 -16.58
C LEU A 267 1.51 -28.86 -15.79
N GLU A 268 1.69 -28.78 -14.47
CA GLU A 268 1.84 -29.95 -13.61
C GLU A 268 0.54 -30.78 -13.57
N SER A 269 -0.60 -30.15 -13.28
CA SER A 269 -1.84 -30.83 -12.90
C SER A 269 -2.63 -31.38 -14.07
N GLU A 270 -2.66 -30.67 -15.20
CA GLU A 270 -3.47 -31.05 -16.36
C GLU A 270 -2.64 -31.62 -17.51
N TYR A 271 -1.41 -31.12 -17.69
CA TYR A 271 -0.50 -31.63 -18.73
C TYR A 271 0.43 -32.75 -18.25
N GLY A 272 0.63 -32.87 -16.93
CA GLY A 272 1.52 -33.87 -16.34
C GLY A 272 3.00 -33.57 -16.55
N ILE A 273 3.36 -32.30 -16.75
CA ILE A 273 4.75 -31.87 -16.91
C ILE A 273 5.46 -31.91 -15.55
N SER A 274 6.69 -32.41 -15.53
CA SER A 274 7.46 -32.50 -14.29
C SER A 274 7.88 -31.08 -13.83
N PRO A 275 7.85 -30.79 -12.51
CA PRO A 275 8.28 -29.49 -11.99
C PRO A 275 9.71 -29.08 -12.39
N GLU A 276 10.59 -30.07 -12.59
CA GLU A 276 11.98 -29.86 -13.01
C GLU A 276 12.09 -29.26 -14.42
N GLN A 277 11.05 -29.42 -15.25
CA GLN A 277 10.97 -28.83 -16.58
C GLN A 277 10.38 -27.41 -16.56
N ILE A 278 9.91 -26.90 -15.41
CA ILE A 278 9.14 -25.65 -15.34
C ILE A 278 9.89 -24.59 -14.53
N CYS A 279 10.25 -23.49 -15.20
CA CYS A 279 10.74 -22.27 -14.59
C CYS A 279 9.58 -21.31 -14.31
N TYR A 280 9.15 -21.23 -13.05
CA TYR A 280 8.16 -20.26 -12.58
C TYR A 280 8.80 -18.89 -12.33
N ILE A 281 8.97 -18.09 -13.39
CA ILE A 281 9.72 -16.82 -13.33
C ILE A 281 9.15 -15.78 -12.34
N HIS A 282 7.86 -15.91 -11.99
CA HIS A 282 7.17 -15.07 -11.02
C HIS A 282 6.81 -15.79 -9.70
N GLY A 283 7.28 -17.02 -9.53
CA GLY A 283 6.90 -17.89 -8.40
C GLY A 283 5.62 -18.69 -8.65
N CYS A 284 5.43 -19.72 -7.83
CA CYS A 284 4.35 -20.68 -7.91
C CYS A 284 3.38 -20.51 -6.73
N ARG A 285 2.08 -20.74 -6.93
CA ARG A 285 1.07 -20.64 -5.86
C ARG A 285 1.33 -21.54 -4.64
N LYS A 286 2.12 -22.61 -4.79
CA LYS A 286 2.56 -23.51 -3.70
C LYS A 286 3.69 -22.91 -2.85
N ASP A 287 4.35 -21.87 -3.33
CA ASP A 287 5.47 -21.24 -2.63
C ASP A 287 5.01 -20.54 -1.34
N LYS A 288 5.99 -20.19 -0.50
CA LYS A 288 5.74 -19.50 0.77
C LYS A 288 5.04 -18.18 0.54
N PHE A 289 4.20 -17.81 1.50
CA PHE A 289 3.49 -16.55 1.47
C PHE A 289 4.41 -15.35 1.19
N GLY A 290 4.06 -14.53 0.20
CA GLY A 290 4.81 -13.33 -0.17
C GLY A 290 5.97 -13.54 -1.15
N SER A 291 6.20 -14.78 -1.64
CA SER A 291 7.22 -15.06 -2.66
C SER A 291 6.78 -14.74 -4.10
N LEU A 292 5.47 -14.59 -4.34
CA LEU A 292 4.95 -14.30 -5.67
C LEU A 292 5.39 -12.90 -6.12
N VAL A 293 5.99 -12.83 -7.30
CA VAL A 293 6.41 -11.58 -7.90
C VAL A 293 5.17 -10.84 -8.41
N LEU A 294 5.02 -9.58 -7.98
CA LEU A 294 3.95 -8.68 -8.37
C LEU A 294 4.52 -7.29 -8.61
N GLY A 295 3.96 -6.56 -9.57
CA GLY A 295 4.33 -5.17 -9.86
C GLY A 295 4.56 -4.92 -11.34
N HIS A 296 4.73 -3.64 -11.69
CA HIS A 296 5.02 -3.21 -13.05
C HIS A 296 6.48 -2.75 -13.13
N HIS A 297 7.12 -3.05 -14.27
CA HIS A 297 8.26 -2.28 -14.73
C HIS A 297 7.74 -0.91 -15.12
N SER A 298 8.30 0.15 -14.54
CA SER A 298 7.97 1.50 -14.92
C SER A 298 9.23 2.28 -15.23
N ASP A 299 9.28 2.80 -16.44
CA ASP A 299 10.24 3.82 -16.87
C ASP A 299 9.81 5.18 -16.28
N ASP A 300 9.59 5.19 -14.96
CA ASP A 300 8.99 6.30 -14.22
C ASP A 300 9.89 7.52 -14.20
N GLN A 301 11.21 7.32 -14.37
CA GLN A 301 12.18 8.39 -14.37
C GLN A 301 11.97 9.34 -15.55
N GLU A 302 11.82 8.83 -16.78
CA GLU A 302 11.59 9.69 -17.93
C GLU A 302 10.23 10.41 -17.86
N ALA A 303 9.19 9.70 -17.39
CA ALA A 303 7.87 10.29 -17.22
C ALA A 303 7.89 11.42 -16.19
N PHE A 304 8.62 11.22 -15.09
CA PHE A 304 8.86 12.21 -14.06
C PHE A 304 9.64 13.43 -14.58
N GLU A 305 10.74 13.23 -15.30
CA GLU A 305 11.54 14.33 -15.86
C GLU A 305 10.74 15.17 -16.86
N ARG A 306 9.96 14.52 -17.75
CA ARG A 306 9.03 15.22 -18.66
C ARG A 306 8.02 16.07 -17.89
N TRP A 307 7.46 15.54 -16.80
CA TRP A 307 6.52 16.26 -15.96
C TRP A 307 7.19 17.44 -15.26
N LYS A 308 8.39 17.26 -14.69
CA LYS A 308 9.15 18.28 -13.98
C LYS A 308 9.48 19.44 -14.90
N HIS A 309 10.02 19.15 -16.08
CA HIS A 309 10.33 20.15 -17.11
C HIS A 309 9.10 20.97 -17.52
N LYS A 310 7.93 20.32 -17.71
CA LYS A 310 6.67 21.00 -18.07
C LYS A 310 6.13 21.90 -16.95
N ASN A 311 6.44 21.61 -15.70
CA ASN A 311 5.82 22.26 -14.55
C ASN A 311 6.73 23.30 -13.86
N GLN A 312 8.05 23.24 -14.00
CA GLN A 312 9.03 24.08 -13.28
C GLN A 312 8.74 25.60 -13.31
N ASN A 313 8.17 26.13 -14.40
CA ASN A 313 7.92 27.56 -14.57
C ASN A 313 6.52 28.03 -14.11
N ARG A 314 5.65 27.10 -13.68
CA ARG A 314 4.30 27.46 -13.24
C ARG A 314 4.35 28.25 -11.94
N ARG A 315 3.48 29.27 -11.82
CA ARG A 315 3.40 30.15 -10.65
C ARG A 315 3.39 29.40 -9.32
N ARG A 316 2.71 28.26 -9.23
CA ARG A 316 2.60 27.44 -8.01
C ARG A 316 3.90 26.72 -7.59
N TYR A 317 4.88 26.59 -8.47
CA TYR A 317 6.16 25.90 -8.25
C TYR A 317 7.37 26.85 -8.32
N ARG A 318 7.14 28.17 -8.31
CA ARG A 318 8.22 29.15 -8.19
C ARG A 318 8.77 29.15 -6.77
N HIS A 319 10.08 29.37 -6.64
CA HIS A 319 10.79 29.41 -5.36
C HIS A 319 10.23 30.44 -4.38
N VAL A 320 9.80 31.60 -4.87
CA VAL A 320 9.23 32.68 -4.06
C VAL A 320 7.75 32.84 -4.37
N GLN A 321 6.93 32.92 -3.31
CA GLN A 321 5.50 33.22 -3.35
C GLN A 321 5.21 34.56 -2.67
N LYS A 322 4.00 35.09 -2.90
CA LYS A 322 3.53 36.36 -2.32
C LYS A 322 2.24 36.11 -1.54
N ASP A 323 2.18 36.59 -0.29
CA ASP A 323 1.00 36.42 0.57
C ASP A 323 -0.12 37.42 0.19
N LYS A 324 -1.29 37.31 0.83
CA LYS A 324 -2.42 38.22 0.59
C LYS A 324 -2.10 39.70 0.93
N LYS A 325 -1.11 39.94 1.79
CA LYS A 325 -0.64 41.27 2.21
C LYS A 325 0.52 41.77 1.33
N GLY A 326 0.92 41.01 0.33
CA GLY A 326 1.97 41.36 -0.60
C GLY A 326 3.39 41.07 -0.12
N ARG A 327 3.57 40.35 0.99
CA ARG A 327 4.88 39.99 1.51
C ARG A 327 5.41 38.76 0.77
N TYR A 328 6.71 38.80 0.44
CA TYR A 328 7.39 37.69 -0.24
C TYR A 328 7.87 36.66 0.78
N PHE A 329 7.71 35.38 0.46
CA PHE A 329 8.19 34.27 1.28
C PHE A 329 8.62 33.09 0.39
N ARG A 330 9.48 32.22 0.90
CA ARG A 330 9.87 31.00 0.19
C ARG A 330 8.71 30.02 0.11
N ASN A 331 8.55 29.35 -1.01
CA ASN A 331 7.42 28.46 -1.26
C ASN A 331 7.47 27.23 -0.35
N ASP A 332 6.46 27.09 0.51
CA ASP A 332 6.30 26.05 1.53
C ASP A 332 5.26 24.99 1.15
N LYS A 333 4.83 24.98 -0.12
CA LYS A 333 3.91 23.97 -0.65
C LYS A 333 4.63 22.65 -0.86
N LEU A 334 4.03 21.55 -0.41
CA LEU A 334 4.67 20.22 -0.49
C LEU A 334 5.12 19.86 -1.89
N ALA A 335 4.28 20.09 -2.91
CA ALA A 335 4.64 19.75 -4.28
C ALA A 335 5.81 20.57 -4.84
N TYR A 336 6.06 21.77 -4.31
CA TYR A 336 7.28 22.52 -4.61
C TYR A 336 8.47 21.93 -3.84
N LEU A 337 8.29 21.69 -2.55
CA LEU A 337 9.32 21.16 -1.66
C LEU A 337 9.83 19.79 -2.10
N ALA A 338 8.94 18.88 -2.51
CA ALA A 338 9.30 17.53 -2.97
C ALA A 338 10.00 17.52 -4.35
N PHE A 339 9.52 18.33 -5.31
CA PHE A 339 9.90 18.12 -6.72
C PHE A 339 10.74 19.25 -7.34
N PHE A 340 10.77 20.44 -6.73
CA PHE A 340 11.36 21.65 -7.32
C PHE A 340 12.29 22.41 -6.37
N HIS A 341 12.36 22.01 -5.10
CA HIS A 341 13.32 22.55 -4.15
C HIS A 341 14.73 22.11 -4.54
N LYS A 342 15.68 23.03 -4.45
CA LYS A 342 17.12 22.75 -4.53
C LYS A 342 17.65 22.91 -3.12
N ASN A 343 18.50 21.98 -2.66
CA ASN A 343 18.94 21.79 -1.27
C ASN A 343 19.61 23.01 -0.63
N ASP A 344 18.83 24.05 -0.35
CA ASP A 344 19.27 25.31 0.24
C ASP A 344 18.78 25.36 1.69
N TRP A 345 19.49 24.65 2.58
CA TRP A 345 19.23 24.57 4.03
C TRP A 345 19.22 25.92 4.76
N THR A 346 19.61 27.00 4.08
CA THR A 346 19.65 28.36 4.61
C THR A 346 18.40 29.12 4.14
N GLY A 347 17.32 29.17 4.93
CA GLY A 347 16.08 29.83 4.50
C GLY A 347 15.14 30.36 5.60
N ASN A 348 14.61 31.55 5.36
CA ASN A 348 13.48 32.16 6.08
C ASN A 348 12.16 31.50 5.64
N TRP A 349 11.92 30.28 6.12
CA TRP A 349 10.73 29.49 5.82
C TRP A 349 9.56 29.95 6.66
N ARG A 350 8.36 30.02 6.07
CA ARG A 350 7.15 30.39 6.81
C ARG A 350 6.73 29.32 7.81
N LEU A 351 6.94 28.04 7.47
CA LEU A 351 6.56 26.88 8.27
C LEU A 351 7.60 25.75 8.08
N PRO A 352 8.70 25.73 8.86
CA PRO A 352 9.76 24.74 8.75
C PRO A 352 9.25 23.29 8.85
N ILE A 353 8.21 23.05 9.66
CA ILE A 353 7.67 21.71 9.89
C ILE A 353 7.15 21.03 8.61
N ARG A 354 6.72 21.79 7.60
CA ARG A 354 6.22 21.23 6.33
C ARG A 354 7.32 20.64 5.46
N TYR A 355 8.57 21.07 5.66
CA TYR A 355 9.74 20.47 5.01
C TYR A 355 9.99 19.05 5.55
N TYR A 356 9.98 18.88 6.87
CA TYR A 356 10.11 17.56 7.50
C TYR A 356 8.98 16.60 7.11
N ALA A 357 7.78 17.11 6.81
CA ALA A 357 6.68 16.28 6.33
C ALA A 357 6.92 15.72 4.92
N VAL A 358 7.64 16.47 4.08
CA VAL A 358 8.03 15.99 2.74
C VAL A 358 9.01 14.84 2.89
N GLU A 359 10.11 15.04 3.63
CA GLU A 359 11.12 14.00 3.83
C GLU A 359 10.49 12.73 4.44
N ALA A 360 9.63 12.91 5.44
CA ALA A 360 8.89 11.82 6.07
C ALA A 360 7.94 11.10 5.09
N ALA A 361 7.25 11.82 4.20
CA ALA A 361 6.37 11.23 3.20
C ALA A 361 7.16 10.52 2.08
N GLU A 362 8.27 11.11 1.64
CA GLU A 362 9.18 10.54 0.65
C GLU A 362 9.75 9.21 1.16
N GLU A 363 10.32 9.17 2.36
CA GLU A 363 10.85 7.94 2.96
C GLU A 363 9.80 6.81 3.03
N ARG A 364 8.54 7.15 3.38
CA ARG A 364 7.43 6.19 3.47
C ARG A 364 7.00 5.67 2.10
N LEU A 365 7.03 6.52 1.07
CA LEU A 365 6.67 6.17 -0.30
C LEU A 365 7.81 5.45 -1.02
N GLU A 366 9.06 5.82 -0.82
CA GLU A 366 10.22 5.12 -1.37
C GLU A 366 10.24 3.66 -0.90
N LYS A 367 9.97 3.43 0.39
CA LYS A 367 9.82 2.06 0.92
C LYS A 367 8.72 1.25 0.24
N TYR A 368 7.61 1.89 -0.15
CA TYR A 368 6.56 1.26 -0.97
C TYR A 368 7.09 0.87 -2.34
N TYR A 369 7.73 1.82 -3.03
CA TYR A 369 8.30 1.60 -4.35
C TYR A 369 9.33 0.47 -4.29
N ASP A 370 10.30 0.51 -3.39
CA ASP A 370 11.31 -0.54 -3.23
C ASP A 370 10.70 -1.93 -2.95
N SER A 371 9.63 -1.99 -2.15
CA SER A 371 9.00 -3.26 -1.75
C SER A 371 8.08 -3.87 -2.82
N ASN A 372 7.58 -3.06 -3.75
CA ASN A 372 6.64 -3.46 -4.80
C ASN A 372 7.20 -3.29 -6.22
N PHE A 373 8.39 -2.73 -6.35
CA PHE A 373 9.10 -2.65 -7.60
C PHE A 373 9.46 -4.05 -8.05
N LYS A 374 8.95 -4.45 -9.21
CA LYS A 374 9.38 -5.67 -9.89
C LYS A 374 10.78 -5.41 -10.42
N ASN A 375 11.79 -5.72 -9.62
CA ASN A 375 13.18 -5.66 -10.07
C ASN A 375 13.44 -6.82 -11.05
N THR A 376 13.02 -6.64 -12.30
CA THR A 376 13.12 -7.63 -13.36
C THR A 376 14.55 -8.13 -13.53
N ARG A 377 15.54 -7.23 -13.43
CA ARG A 377 16.95 -7.60 -13.49
C ARG A 377 17.34 -8.59 -12.39
N LYS A 378 17.01 -8.29 -11.12
CA LYS A 378 17.28 -9.20 -10.00
C LYS A 378 16.55 -10.54 -10.14
N ILE A 379 15.35 -10.54 -10.72
CA ILE A 379 14.59 -11.77 -10.98
C ILE A 379 15.29 -12.60 -12.07
N ILE A 380 15.72 -11.97 -13.16
CA ILE A 380 16.52 -12.59 -14.22
C ILE A 380 17.81 -13.17 -13.64
N ASP A 381 18.56 -12.38 -12.87
CA ASP A 381 19.80 -12.80 -12.20
C ASP A 381 19.58 -14.06 -11.34
N GLY A 382 18.46 -14.13 -10.62
CA GLY A 382 18.07 -15.29 -9.81
C GLY A 382 17.68 -16.54 -10.61
N HIS A 383 17.41 -16.40 -11.91
CA HIS A 383 17.04 -17.49 -12.81
C HIS A 383 18.07 -17.70 -13.93
N MET A 384 19.29 -17.17 -13.81
CA MET A 384 20.31 -17.32 -14.85
C MET A 384 20.66 -18.78 -15.14
N GLY A 385 20.60 -19.67 -14.16
CA GLY A 385 20.79 -21.10 -14.40
C GLY A 385 19.77 -21.71 -15.38
N PHE A 386 18.54 -21.18 -15.44
CA PHE A 386 17.57 -21.54 -16.48
C PHE A 386 17.95 -20.95 -17.83
N PHE A 387 18.24 -19.65 -17.88
CA PHE A 387 18.60 -18.96 -19.13
C PHE A 387 19.87 -19.53 -19.78
N ASP A 388 20.91 -19.78 -18.99
CA ASP A 388 22.18 -20.37 -19.44
C ASP A 388 21.98 -21.79 -20.02
N SER A 389 20.89 -22.48 -19.66
CA SER A 389 20.58 -23.82 -20.18
C SER A 389 19.96 -23.83 -21.59
N LEU A 390 19.56 -22.67 -22.12
CA LEU A 390 18.77 -22.57 -23.35
C LEU A 390 19.58 -22.64 -24.65
N GLY A 391 20.91 -22.74 -24.58
CA GLY A 391 21.79 -22.67 -25.76
C GLY A 391 21.58 -23.74 -26.84
N ASN A 392 20.92 -24.86 -26.50
CA ASN A 392 20.60 -25.94 -27.45
C ASN A 392 19.13 -25.95 -27.90
N VAL A 393 18.34 -24.95 -27.53
CA VAL A 393 16.94 -24.84 -27.94
C VAL A 393 16.87 -24.50 -29.43
N GLU A 394 16.13 -25.31 -30.19
CA GLU A 394 15.94 -25.14 -31.64
C GLU A 394 14.60 -24.45 -31.99
N LYS A 395 13.62 -24.53 -31.09
CA LYS A 395 12.30 -23.92 -31.28
C LYS A 395 11.75 -23.34 -29.97
N ILE A 396 11.16 -22.14 -30.06
CA ILE A 396 10.43 -21.46 -28.99
C ILE A 396 8.97 -21.31 -29.42
N THR A 397 8.04 -21.85 -28.63
CA THR A 397 6.60 -21.63 -28.83
C THR A 397 6.03 -20.74 -27.73
N ILE A 398 5.48 -19.58 -28.11
CA ILE A 398 4.87 -18.62 -27.18
C ILE A 398 3.35 -18.78 -27.18
N ILE A 399 2.79 -19.13 -26.01
CA ILE A 399 1.36 -19.43 -25.85
C ILE A 399 0.72 -18.44 -24.88
N GLY A 400 -0.35 -17.77 -25.33
CA GLY A 400 -1.23 -16.99 -24.46
C GLY A 400 -0.58 -15.78 -23.77
N CYS A 401 0.51 -15.24 -24.33
CA CYS A 401 1.17 -14.07 -23.76
C CYS A 401 0.80 -12.76 -24.49
N SER A 402 0.75 -11.67 -23.72
CA SER A 402 0.38 -10.34 -24.23
C SER A 402 1.46 -9.70 -25.11
N LEU A 403 2.72 -10.17 -25.02
CA LEU A 403 3.91 -9.55 -25.62
C LEU A 403 4.03 -8.05 -25.27
N GLY A 404 3.55 -7.68 -24.08
CA GLY A 404 3.55 -6.30 -23.61
C GLY A 404 4.92 -5.85 -23.13
N ALA A 405 5.10 -4.52 -23.08
CA ALA A 405 6.35 -3.90 -22.63
C ALA A 405 6.76 -4.27 -21.20
N VAL A 406 5.80 -4.69 -20.35
CA VAL A 406 6.03 -5.05 -18.94
C VAL A 406 6.96 -6.25 -18.79
N ASP A 407 6.95 -7.18 -19.74
CA ASP A 407 7.74 -8.41 -19.69
C ASP A 407 8.89 -8.42 -20.72
N MET A 408 9.11 -7.29 -21.41
CA MET A 408 10.08 -7.18 -22.51
C MET A 408 11.50 -7.56 -22.09
N ASP A 409 11.92 -7.22 -20.87
CA ASP A 409 13.26 -7.55 -20.38
C ASP A 409 13.48 -9.07 -20.25
N TYR A 410 12.45 -9.84 -19.90
CA TYR A 410 12.55 -11.31 -19.90
C TYR A 410 12.73 -11.86 -21.31
N TYR A 411 12.06 -11.24 -22.29
CA TYR A 411 12.17 -11.65 -23.69
C TYR A 411 13.51 -11.27 -24.30
N LYS A 412 14.06 -10.12 -23.95
CA LYS A 412 15.44 -9.73 -24.32
C LYS A 412 16.43 -10.74 -23.77
N GLN A 413 16.30 -11.11 -22.49
CA GLN A 413 17.14 -12.15 -21.89
C GLN A 413 16.93 -13.51 -22.57
N LEU A 414 15.68 -13.89 -22.87
CA LEU A 414 15.38 -15.13 -23.60
C LEU A 414 16.09 -15.15 -24.96
N LYS A 415 15.96 -14.09 -25.75
CA LYS A 415 16.61 -13.97 -27.07
C LYS A 415 18.13 -14.00 -26.97
N SER A 416 18.73 -13.41 -25.94
CA SER A 416 20.19 -13.45 -25.75
C SER A 416 20.72 -14.79 -25.26
N SER A 417 19.83 -15.68 -24.79
CA SER A 417 20.20 -16.97 -24.22
C SER A 417 20.02 -18.15 -25.20
N VAL A 418 19.53 -17.86 -26.40
CA VAL A 418 19.28 -18.83 -27.48
C VAL A 418 20.09 -18.47 -28.71
N LYS A 419 20.22 -19.43 -29.65
CA LYS A 419 20.89 -19.19 -30.94
C LYS A 419 20.07 -18.24 -31.82
N ASP A 420 20.73 -17.62 -32.79
CA ASP A 420 20.08 -16.68 -33.71
C ASP A 420 19.13 -17.35 -34.71
N ASP A 421 19.37 -18.62 -35.04
CA ASP A 421 18.59 -19.45 -35.96
C ASP A 421 17.44 -20.22 -35.29
N VAL A 422 17.16 -19.94 -34.02
CA VAL A 422 16.04 -20.57 -33.30
C VAL A 422 14.70 -20.23 -33.96
N LEU A 423 13.84 -21.22 -34.12
CA LEU A 423 12.51 -21.04 -34.69
C LEU A 423 11.54 -20.50 -33.65
N TRP A 424 10.84 -19.40 -33.94
CA TRP A 424 9.83 -18.80 -33.09
C TRP A 424 8.43 -19.08 -33.62
N GLU A 425 7.56 -19.63 -32.77
CA GLU A 425 6.16 -19.89 -33.09
C GLU A 425 5.26 -19.16 -32.09
N PHE A 426 4.30 -18.38 -32.58
CA PHE A 426 3.43 -17.56 -31.73
C PHE A 426 1.96 -17.96 -31.85
N SER A 427 1.30 -18.12 -30.71
CA SER A 427 -0.16 -18.20 -30.66
C SER A 427 -0.81 -16.83 -30.85
N TYR A 428 -1.95 -16.77 -31.55
CA TYR A 428 -2.77 -15.57 -31.64
C TYR A 428 -4.28 -15.88 -31.57
N HIS A 429 -5.08 -14.92 -31.09
CA HIS A 429 -6.54 -15.04 -31.03
C HIS A 429 -7.24 -13.98 -31.88
N SER A 430 -6.68 -12.78 -31.98
CA SER A 430 -7.22 -11.67 -32.77
C SER A 430 -6.19 -11.04 -33.73
N PRO A 431 -6.62 -10.30 -34.76
CA PRO A 431 -5.70 -9.59 -35.66
C PRO A 431 -4.79 -8.57 -34.94
N GLU A 432 -5.18 -8.10 -33.76
CA GLU A 432 -4.35 -7.23 -32.92
C GLU A 432 -3.19 -7.98 -32.24
N ASP A 433 -3.29 -9.30 -32.05
CA ASP A 433 -2.18 -10.13 -31.58
C ASP A 433 -1.10 -10.24 -32.66
N GLU A 434 -1.48 -10.43 -33.93
CA GLU A 434 -0.54 -10.48 -35.06
C GLU A 434 0.30 -9.19 -35.16
N LYS A 435 -0.34 -8.02 -35.03
CA LYS A 435 0.38 -6.73 -34.99
C LYS A 435 1.35 -6.61 -33.81
N ARG A 436 1.02 -7.23 -32.67
CA ARG A 436 1.90 -7.26 -31.50
C ARG A 436 3.09 -8.18 -31.72
N ILE A 437 2.88 -9.34 -32.34
CA ILE A 437 3.94 -10.25 -32.75
C ILE A 437 4.91 -9.55 -33.72
N ASP A 438 4.40 -8.86 -34.75
CA ASP A 438 5.23 -8.10 -35.68
C ASP A 438 6.09 -7.04 -34.98
N LYS A 439 5.51 -6.31 -34.03
CA LYS A 439 6.23 -5.31 -33.25
C LYS A 439 7.29 -5.96 -32.37
N PHE A 440 6.95 -7.06 -31.71
CA PHE A 440 7.83 -7.83 -30.85
C PHE A 440 9.05 -8.35 -31.62
N CYS A 441 8.84 -9.00 -32.78
CA CYS A 441 9.92 -9.50 -33.61
C CYS A 441 10.85 -8.39 -34.09
N LYS A 442 10.29 -7.22 -34.48
CA LYS A 442 11.10 -6.04 -34.83
C LYS A 442 11.91 -5.48 -33.66
N GLU A 443 11.34 -5.48 -32.46
CA GLU A 443 11.99 -4.94 -31.27
C GLU A 443 13.14 -5.83 -30.78
N LEU A 444 13.08 -7.14 -31.03
CA LEU A 444 14.11 -8.13 -30.66
C LEU A 444 15.00 -8.60 -31.81
N ASP A 445 14.87 -7.99 -32.99
CA ASP A 445 15.62 -8.34 -34.20
C ASP A 445 15.51 -9.84 -34.56
N ILE A 446 14.28 -10.38 -34.50
CA ILE A 446 13.98 -11.76 -34.88
C ILE A 446 13.72 -11.79 -36.40
N GLU A 447 14.52 -12.60 -37.11
CA GLU A 447 14.39 -12.76 -38.56
C GLU A 447 13.04 -13.35 -38.95
N THR A 448 12.38 -12.77 -39.97
CA THR A 448 11.06 -13.22 -40.43
C THR A 448 11.05 -14.65 -40.96
N GLY A 449 12.18 -15.15 -41.47
CA GLY A 449 12.33 -16.54 -41.92
C GLY A 449 12.24 -17.57 -40.78
N CYS A 450 12.41 -17.13 -39.55
CA CYS A 450 12.38 -17.97 -38.35
C CYS A 450 11.05 -17.86 -37.60
N VAL A 451 10.02 -17.19 -38.14
CA VAL A 451 8.76 -16.92 -37.44
C VAL A 451 7.57 -17.66 -38.07
N SER A 452 6.82 -18.39 -37.25
CA SER A 452 5.51 -18.94 -37.59
C SER A 452 4.44 -18.51 -36.59
N THR A 453 3.16 -18.63 -36.98
CA THR A 453 2.03 -18.32 -36.11
C THR A 453 0.96 -19.39 -36.20
N PHE A 454 0.18 -19.57 -35.13
CA PHE A 454 -0.97 -20.46 -35.10
C PHE A 454 -2.12 -19.84 -34.29
N LYS A 455 -3.36 -20.12 -34.73
CA LYS A 455 -4.55 -19.56 -34.10
C LYS A 455 -5.04 -20.45 -32.97
N MET A 456 -5.35 -19.85 -31.82
CA MET A 456 -5.94 -20.52 -30.65
C MET A 456 -7.44 -20.27 -30.48
#